data_AF-A0A6V7MD28-F1
#
_entry.id   AF-A0A6V7MD28-F1
#
_cell.length_a   1.000
_cell.length_b   1.000
_cell.length_c   1.000
_cell.angle_alpha   90.00
_cell.angle_beta   90.00
_cell.angle_gamma   90.00
#
_symmetry.space_group_name_H-M   'P 1'
#
loop_
_entity.id
_entity.type
_entity.pdbx_description
1 polymer ?
#
loop_
_entity_poly.entity_id
_entity_poly.type
_entity_poly.pdbx_seq_one_letter_code
_entity_poly.pdbx_strand_id
1 'polypeptide(L)'
;CDQVKFGVQAVFGPSDPILGTHIHSICDALDIPHLEVRLDLDTEAKEFSINLHPAQYLLNAAYQDVMFFLNWTNVAVIYEDDY
;
A
#
# COMPACT_ATOMS: atom_id res chain seq x y z
N CYS A 1 -6.15 -20.02 9.63
CA CYS A 1 -5.25 -20.38 8.51
C CYS A 1 -5.91 -21.35 7.51
N ASP A 2 -7.20 -21.20 7.23
CA ASP A 2 -7.89 -22.17 6.36
C ASP A 2 -7.49 -22.04 4.90
N GLN A 3 -7.18 -20.81 4.45
CA GLN A 3 -6.63 -20.53 3.13
C GLN A 3 -5.28 -21.26 2.90
N VAL A 4 -4.39 -21.20 3.89
CA VAL A 4 -3.10 -21.92 3.85
C VAL A 4 -3.32 -23.43 3.76
N LYS A 5 -4.22 -23.98 4.59
CA LYS A 5 -4.57 -25.42 4.55
C LYS A 5 -5.18 -25.85 3.22
N PHE A 6 -5.92 -24.94 2.57
CA PHE A 6 -6.50 -25.16 1.24
C PHE A 6 -5.45 -25.11 0.11
N GLY A 7 -4.24 -24.59 0.39
CA GLY A 7 -3.15 -24.51 -0.58
C GLY A 7 -3.27 -23.32 -1.53
N VAL A 8 -3.63 -22.14 -1.02
CA VAL A 8 -3.61 -20.91 -1.83
C VAL A 8 -2.21 -20.61 -2.36
N GLN A 9 -2.15 -20.12 -3.60
CA GLN A 9 -0.88 -19.78 -4.25
C GLN A 9 -0.46 -18.32 -4.04
N ALA A 10 -1.40 -17.48 -3.59
CA ALA A 10 -1.18 -16.08 -3.25
C ALA A 10 -2.31 -15.55 -2.36
N VAL A 11 -2.06 -14.46 -1.65
CA VAL A 11 -3.04 -13.74 -0.82
C VAL A 11 -3.16 -12.30 -1.31
N PHE A 12 -4.38 -11.78 -1.39
CA PHE A 12 -4.67 -10.41 -1.82
C PHE A 12 -5.25 -9.61 -0.65
N GLY A 13 -4.72 -8.41 -0.44
CA GLY A 13 -5.13 -7.52 0.64
C GLY A 13 -4.72 -8.04 2.03
N PRO A 14 -5.39 -7.60 3.11
CA PRO A 14 -6.46 -6.61 3.14
C PRO A 14 -5.96 -5.20 2.84
N SER A 15 -6.87 -4.29 2.52
CA SER A 15 -6.57 -2.86 2.42
C SER A 15 -6.37 -2.19 3.77
N ASP A 16 -6.78 -2.84 4.86
CA ASP A 16 -6.58 -2.36 6.21
C ASP A 16 -5.08 -2.37 6.57
N PRO A 17 -4.53 -1.24 7.05
CA PRO A 17 -3.11 -1.09 7.35
C PRO A 17 -2.63 -1.95 8.52
N ILE A 18 -3.43 -2.09 9.57
CA ILE A 18 -3.06 -2.81 10.79
C ILE A 18 -3.11 -4.30 10.49
N LEU A 19 -4.21 -4.76 9.87
CA LEU A 19 -4.40 -6.16 9.56
C LEU A 19 -3.43 -6.65 8.48
N GLY A 20 -3.15 -5.85 7.46
CA GLY A 20 -2.29 -6.31 6.37
C GLY A 20 -0.84 -6.54 6.81
N THR A 21 -0.36 -5.88 7.89
CA THR A 21 0.96 -6.19 8.47
C THR A 21 0.98 -7.59 9.09
N HIS A 22 -0.11 -8.01 9.72
CA HIS A 22 -0.24 -9.38 10.24
C HIS A 22 -0.32 -10.42 9.11
N ILE A 23 -1.06 -10.11 8.03
CA ILE A 23 -1.14 -10.99 6.87
C ILE A 23 0.21 -11.11 6.16
N HIS A 24 0.93 -10.00 5.99
CA HIS A 24 2.26 -9.97 5.41
C HIS A 24 3.23 -10.87 6.21
N SER A 25 3.25 -10.75 7.54
CA SER A 25 4.10 -11.60 8.38
C SER A 25 3.81 -13.10 8.24
N ILE A 26 2.55 -13.49 8.04
CA ILE A 26 2.19 -14.89 7.79
C ILE A 26 2.64 -15.34 6.40
N CYS A 27 2.45 -14.50 5.40
CA CYS A 27 2.84 -14.78 4.01
C CYS A 27 4.36 -14.92 3.86
N ASP A 28 5.12 -14.01 4.48
CA ASP A 28 6.58 -14.05 4.56
C ASP A 28 7.08 -15.33 5.24
N ALA A 29 6.51 -15.68 6.40
CA ALA A 29 6.90 -16.90 7.12
C ALA A 29 6.56 -18.22 6.41
N LEU A 30 5.70 -18.20 5.39
CA LEU A 30 5.21 -19.38 4.68
C LEU A 30 5.59 -19.37 3.19
N ASP A 31 6.41 -18.43 2.75
CA ASP A 31 6.79 -18.22 1.34
C ASP A 31 5.55 -18.10 0.42
N ILE A 32 4.47 -17.48 0.91
CA ILE A 32 3.23 -17.27 0.14
C ILE A 32 3.25 -15.86 -0.44
N PRO A 33 3.18 -15.68 -1.78
CA PRO A 33 3.06 -14.37 -2.39
C PRO A 33 1.89 -13.54 -1.85
N HIS A 34 2.16 -12.31 -1.44
CA HIS A 34 1.21 -11.33 -0.93
C HIS A 34 1.08 -10.16 -1.91
N LEU A 35 -0.15 -9.81 -2.29
CA LEU A 35 -0.45 -8.66 -3.15
C LEU A 35 -1.26 -7.63 -2.38
N GLU A 36 -0.76 -6.41 -2.34
CA GLU A 36 -1.33 -5.30 -1.57
C GLU A 36 -1.82 -4.18 -2.49
N VAL A 37 -2.81 -3.43 -2.01
CA VAL A 37 -3.39 -2.26 -2.72
C VAL A 37 -3.70 -1.16 -1.73
N ARG A 38 -2.76 -0.87 -0.83
CA ARG A 38 -2.93 0.07 0.29
C ARG A 38 -1.79 1.07 0.38
N LEU A 39 -2.05 2.21 1.01
CA LEU A 39 -0.99 3.12 1.39
C LEU A 39 -0.06 2.41 2.37
N ASP A 40 1.22 2.44 2.06
CA ASP A 40 2.30 1.88 2.87
C ASP A 40 3.39 2.93 2.96
N LEU A 41 3.62 3.43 4.18
CA LEU A 41 4.62 4.48 4.43
C LEU A 41 6.01 3.90 4.62
N ASP A 42 6.11 2.58 4.75
CA ASP A 42 7.39 1.89 4.78
C ASP A 42 8.00 1.88 3.38
N THR A 43 9.24 2.36 3.29
CA THR A 43 10.00 2.40 2.03
C THR A 43 10.89 1.17 1.86
N GLU A 44 10.98 0.31 2.88
CA GLU A 44 11.76 -0.91 2.80
C GLU A 44 11.07 -1.96 1.91
N ALA A 45 11.88 -2.70 1.17
CA ALA A 45 11.38 -3.78 0.33
C ALA A 45 10.91 -4.93 1.23
N LYS A 46 9.64 -5.32 1.06
CA LYS A 46 9.02 -6.45 1.77
C LYS A 46 9.18 -7.73 0.96
N GLU A 47 9.87 -8.72 1.52
CA GLU A 47 9.99 -10.04 0.89
C GLU A 47 8.61 -10.69 0.74
N PHE A 48 8.42 -11.47 -0.33
CA PHE A 48 7.12 -12.08 -0.65
C PHE A 48 5.91 -11.14 -0.74
N SER A 49 6.11 -9.82 -0.83
CA SER A 49 5.02 -8.86 -1.03
C SER A 49 5.24 -7.92 -2.22
N ILE A 50 4.16 -7.62 -2.94
CA ILE A 50 4.10 -6.58 -3.95
C ILE A 50 2.91 -5.67 -3.65
N ASN A 51 3.19 -4.39 -3.40
CA ASN A 51 2.17 -3.37 -3.26
C ASN A 51 1.92 -2.65 -4.59
N LEU A 52 0.68 -2.76 -5.10
CA LEU A 52 0.23 -2.12 -6.33
C LEU A 52 -0.34 -0.71 -6.10
N HIS A 53 -0.36 -0.25 -4.85
CA HIS A 53 -0.67 1.15 -4.57
C HIS A 53 0.39 2.05 -5.21
N PRO A 54 0.01 3.14 -5.91
CA PRO A 54 0.96 4.04 -6.51
C PRO A 54 1.94 4.59 -5.47
N ALA A 55 3.23 4.59 -5.81
CA ALA A 55 4.24 5.18 -4.94
C ALA A 55 3.93 6.65 -4.66
N GLN A 56 4.20 7.10 -3.42
CA GLN A 56 3.86 8.45 -2.96
C GLN A 56 4.39 9.56 -3.89
N TYR A 57 5.59 9.39 -4.45
CA TYR A 57 6.17 10.38 -5.35
C TYR A 57 5.39 10.52 -6.67
N LEU A 58 4.78 9.44 -7.18
CA LEU A 58 3.93 9.47 -8.37
C LEU A 58 2.62 10.19 -8.08
N LEU A 59 2.02 9.96 -6.90
CA LEU A 59 0.84 10.70 -6.46
C LEU A 59 1.13 12.19 -6.32
N ASN A 60 2.26 12.54 -5.70
CA ASN A 60 2.69 13.93 -5.54
C ASN A 60 2.87 14.63 -6.90
N ALA A 61 3.50 13.96 -7.87
CA ALA A 61 3.65 14.49 -9.22
C ALA A 61 2.27 14.67 -9.89
N ALA A 62 1.38 13.69 -9.80
CA ALA A 62 0.03 13.79 -10.36
C ALA A 62 -0.77 14.95 -9.76
N TYR A 63 -0.65 15.19 -8.44
CA TYR A 63 -1.27 16.35 -7.81
C TYR A 63 -0.69 17.66 -8.34
N GLN A 64 0.64 17.77 -8.47
CA GLN A 64 1.29 18.95 -9.05
C GLN A 64 0.83 19.23 -10.48
N ASP A 65 0.70 18.19 -11.30
CA ASP A 65 0.21 18.32 -12.68
C ASP A 65 -1.19 18.93 -12.73
N VAL A 66 -2.10 18.51 -11.84
CA VAL A 66 -3.45 19.08 -11.73
C VAL A 66 -3.41 20.54 -11.28
N MET A 67 -2.57 20.88 -10.29
CA MET A 67 -2.42 22.26 -9.81
C MET A 67 -1.93 23.19 -10.92
N PHE A 68 -0.95 22.74 -11.71
CA PHE A 68 -0.41 23.49 -12.83
C PHE A 68 -1.43 23.63 -13.96
N PHE A 69 -2.09 22.54 -14.35
CA PHE A 69 -3.11 22.54 -15.40
C PHE A 69 -4.26 23.51 -15.10
N LEU A 70 -4.67 23.61 -13.83
CA LEU A 70 -5.76 24.48 -13.39
C LEU A 70 -5.30 25.88 -12.97
N ASN A 71 -4.01 26.22 -13.09
CA ASN A 71 -3.41 27.50 -12.67
C ASN A 71 -3.75 27.88 -11.22
N TRP A 72 -3.61 26.94 -10.28
CA TRP A 72 -3.84 27.24 -8.87
C TRP A 72 -2.80 28.24 -8.35
N THR A 73 -3.27 29.28 -7.65
CA THR A 73 -2.41 30.32 -7.06
C THR A 73 -2.27 30.20 -5.55
N ASN A 74 -3.21 29.50 -4.90
CA ASN A 74 -3.24 29.27 -3.46
C ASN A 74 -3.63 27.83 -3.19
N VAL A 75 -2.92 27.16 -2.28
CA VAL A 75 -3.14 25.76 -1.91
C VAL A 75 -3.01 25.64 -0.39
N ALA A 76 -3.87 24.82 0.21
CA ALA A 76 -3.74 24.40 1.60
C ALA A 76 -3.72 22.87 1.65
N VAL A 77 -2.79 22.30 2.42
CA VAL A 77 -2.72 20.85 2.66
C VAL A 77 -3.38 20.58 4.02
N ILE A 78 -4.42 19.77 4.01
CA ILE A 78 -5.08 19.28 5.21
C ILE A 78 -4.64 17.84 5.40
N TYR A 79 -4.14 17.51 6.59
CA TYR A 79 -3.67 16.19 6.95
C TYR A 79 -4.15 15.82 8.35
N GLU A 80 -4.16 14.53 8.65
CA GLU A 80 -4.44 13.98 9.97
C GLU A 80 -3.12 13.67 10.66
N ASP A 81 -3.02 13.97 11.97
CA ASP A 81 -1.78 13.83 12.75
C ASP A 81 -1.51 12.37 13.18
N ASP A 82 -2.55 11.52 13.21
CA ASP A 82 -2.46 10.15 13.72
C ASP A 82 -3.01 9.15 12.70
N TYR A 83 -2.33 8.02 12.60
CA TYR A 83 -2.72 6.82 11.88
C TYR A 83 -2.67 5.63 12.83
#